data_AF-A0A1T4X820-F1
#
_entry.id   AF-A0A1T4X820-F1
#
_cell.length_a   1.000
_cell.length_b   1.000
_cell.length_c   1.000
_cell.angle_alpha   90.00
_cell.angle_beta   90.00
_cell.angle_gamma   90.00
#
_symmetry.space_group_name_H-M   'P 1'
#
loop_
_entity.id
_entity.type
_entity.pdbx_description
1 polymer ?
#
loop_
_entity_poly.entity_id
_entity_poly.type
_entity_poly.pdbx_seq_one_letter_code
_entity_poly.pdbx_strand_id
1 'polypeptide(L)'
;MGEGTYWSGISVEPVQAETKTRPAPAGQVRFGIKQKIRYTVSVLTHLGQGTGKIVFGKPLIRQAKDGSKQLALKLANQGLFHSRPTVALEVFDSRGQSMGSWQGNKRGLYPGASKTFEIALHNLPAGHYKALLVAEDSNSGRTYGVDMNLNIQ
;
A
#
# COMPACT_ATOMS: atom_id res chain seq x y z
N MET A 1 29.24 1.07 -8.22
CA MET A 1 27.90 0.59 -8.64
C MET A 1 26.90 1.01 -7.57
N GLY A 2 25.67 1.36 -7.94
CA GLY A 2 24.64 1.75 -6.96
C GLY A 2 24.02 0.53 -6.28
N GLU A 3 23.71 0.64 -4.99
CA GLU A 3 22.97 -0.37 -4.21
C GLU A 3 21.52 0.07 -4.00
N GLY A 4 20.61 -0.90 -3.92
CA GLY A 4 19.21 -0.66 -3.62
C GLY A 4 18.23 -1.35 -4.56
N THR A 5 16.96 -0.98 -4.46
CA THR A 5 15.90 -1.45 -5.34
C THR A 5 15.48 -0.38 -6.33
N TYR A 6 15.52 -0.73 -7.60
CA TYR A 6 15.13 0.13 -8.71
C TYR A 6 13.87 -0.44 -9.37
N TRP A 7 12.98 0.43 -9.84
CA TRP A 7 11.79 0.02 -10.57
C TRP A 7 11.97 0.36 -12.05
N SER A 8 11.56 -0.58 -12.91
CA SER A 8 11.48 -0.39 -14.36
C SER A 8 10.23 -1.07 -14.89
N GLY A 9 9.86 -0.80 -16.14
CA GLY A 9 8.69 -1.38 -16.78
C GLY A 9 9.01 -1.83 -18.19
N ILE A 10 8.54 -3.02 -18.56
CA ILE A 10 8.57 -3.53 -19.93
C ILE A 10 7.15 -3.46 -20.48
N SER A 11 6.92 -2.59 -21.48
CA SER A 11 5.62 -2.49 -22.14
C SER A 11 5.59 -3.34 -23.40
N VAL A 12 4.58 -4.21 -23.50
CA VAL A 12 4.30 -5.04 -24.66
C VAL A 12 3.01 -4.56 -25.30
N GLU A 13 3.09 -4.27 -26.59
CA GLU A 13 1.99 -3.76 -27.38
C GLU A 13 1.88 -4.61 -28.65
N PRO A 14 0.70 -5.17 -28.95
CA PRO A 14 0.50 -5.93 -30.18
C PRO A 14 0.51 -4.98 -31.39
N VAL A 15 1.21 -5.38 -32.44
CA VAL A 15 1.13 -4.71 -33.74
C VAL A 15 -0.25 -5.02 -34.31
N GLN A 16 -1.08 -3.99 -34.48
CA GLN A 16 -2.40 -4.13 -35.07
C GLN A 16 -2.33 -3.84 -36.56
N ALA A 17 -2.92 -4.72 -37.37
CA ALA A 17 -3.12 -4.45 -38.79
C ALA A 17 -3.92 -3.17 -38.99
N GLU A 18 -3.64 -2.45 -40.08
CA GLU A 18 -4.45 -1.30 -40.47
C GLU A 18 -5.85 -1.77 -40.89
N THR A 19 -6.86 -1.32 -40.16
CA THR A 19 -8.25 -1.52 -40.57
C THR A 19 -8.57 -0.49 -41.65
N LYS A 20 -8.80 -0.94 -42.88
CA LYS A 20 -9.32 -0.05 -43.94
C LYS A 20 -10.76 0.33 -43.61
N THR A 21 -11.02 1.61 -43.37
CA THR A 21 -12.39 2.11 -43.17
C THR A 21 -13.12 2.06 -44.51
N ARG A 22 -14.20 1.27 -44.59
CA ARG A 22 -15.06 1.25 -45.78
C ARG A 22 -15.87 2.56 -45.84
N PRO A 23 -16.06 3.18 -47.02
CA PRO A 23 -16.85 4.41 -47.14
C PRO A 23 -18.26 4.25 -46.56
N ALA A 24 -18.78 5.33 -45.96
CA ALA A 24 -20.18 5.37 -45.54
C ALA A 24 -21.09 5.49 -46.79
N PRO A 25 -22.23 4.78 -46.84
CA PRO A 25 -23.27 5.03 -47.83
C PRO A 25 -23.76 6.48 -47.78
N ALA A 26 -24.23 7.02 -48.90
CA ALA A 26 -24.74 8.38 -48.97
C ALA A 26 -25.87 8.62 -47.94
N GLY A 27 -25.79 9.73 -47.20
CA GLY A 27 -26.76 10.08 -46.16
C GLY A 27 -26.58 9.36 -44.82
N GLN A 28 -25.54 8.54 -44.65
CA GLN A 28 -25.26 7.85 -43.38
C GLN A 28 -23.91 8.27 -42.79
N VAL A 29 -23.84 8.36 -41.46
CA VAL A 29 -22.59 8.54 -40.72
C VAL A 29 -22.11 7.18 -40.23
N ARG A 30 -20.84 6.85 -40.50
CA ARG A 30 -20.21 5.61 -40.04
C ARG A 30 -19.06 5.96 -39.10
N PHE A 31 -19.07 5.38 -37.89
CA PHE A 31 -17.98 5.49 -36.93
C PHE A 31 -17.29 4.14 -36.76
N GLY A 32 -15.97 4.16 -36.58
CA GLY A 32 -15.17 3.00 -36.23
C GLY A 32 -14.38 3.27 -34.95
N ILE A 33 -14.39 2.33 -34.03
CA ILE A 33 -13.59 2.40 -32.80
C ILE A 33 -12.40 1.46 -32.97
N LYS A 34 -11.19 1.99 -32.83
CA LYS A 34 -9.97 1.19 -32.76
C LYS A 34 -9.49 1.13 -31.31
N GLN A 35 -9.57 -0.05 -30.71
CA GLN A 35 -9.05 -0.29 -29.37
C GLN A 35 -7.58 -0.69 -29.45
N LYS A 36 -6.73 -0.05 -28.65
CA LYS A 36 -5.31 -0.37 -28.51
C LYS A 36 -5.03 -0.78 -27.07
N ILE A 37 -4.51 -2.00 -26.86
CA ILE A 37 -4.19 -2.54 -25.55
C ILE A 37 -2.67 -2.61 -25.42
N ARG A 38 -2.13 -2.09 -24.32
CA ARG A 38 -0.71 -2.20 -23.96
C ARG A 38 -0.62 -2.83 -22.57
N TYR A 39 0.21 -3.85 -22.44
CA TYR A 39 0.49 -4.50 -21.16
C TYR A 39 1.83 -3.98 -20.64
N THR A 40 1.91 -3.61 -19.36
CA THR A 40 3.19 -3.24 -18.72
C THR A 40 3.52 -4.25 -17.63
N VAL A 41 4.66 -4.92 -17.77
CA VAL A 41 5.26 -5.76 -16.74
C VAL A 41 6.18 -4.89 -15.90
N SER A 42 5.90 -4.78 -14.60
CA SER A 42 6.78 -4.05 -13.66
C SER A 42 7.92 -4.96 -13.20
N VAL A 43 9.15 -4.46 -13.26
CA VAL A 43 10.36 -5.17 -12.84
C VAL A 43 11.00 -4.40 -11.69
N LEU A 44 11.20 -5.08 -10.56
CA LEU A 44 11.98 -4.57 -9.43
C LEU A 44 13.38 -5.20 -9.50
N THR A 45 14.40 -4.39 -9.71
CA THR A 45 15.79 -4.83 -9.74
C THR A 45 16.42 -4.57 -8.38
N HIS A 46 16.96 -5.62 -7.75
CA HIS A 46 17.66 -5.54 -6.47
C HIS A 46 19.17 -5.63 -6.70
N LEU A 47 19.90 -4.56 -6.36
CA LEU A 47 21.36 -4.51 -6.42
C LEU A 47 21.93 -4.46 -4.99
N GLY A 48 22.80 -5.40 -4.65
CA GLY A 48 23.34 -5.55 -3.30
C GLY A 48 22.36 -6.22 -2.32
N GLN A 49 22.68 -6.18 -1.03
CA GLN A 49 21.87 -6.76 0.04
C GLN A 49 21.50 -5.69 1.07
N GLY A 50 20.26 -5.72 1.55
CA GLY A 50 19.80 -4.83 2.60
C GLY A 50 18.29 -4.86 2.78
N THR A 51 17.80 -4.02 3.70
CA THR A 51 16.37 -3.94 4.04
C THR A 51 15.83 -2.54 3.75
N GLY A 52 14.51 -2.41 3.63
CA GLY A 52 13.90 -1.09 3.69
C GLY A 52 14.17 -0.42 5.03
N LYS A 53 13.82 0.87 5.16
CA LYS A 53 13.84 1.61 6.43
C LYS A 53 12.49 2.27 6.62
N ILE A 54 11.65 1.66 7.43
CA ILE A 54 10.27 2.12 7.64
C ILE A 54 10.24 3.21 8.70
N VAL A 55 9.53 4.30 8.39
CA VAL A 55 9.26 5.40 9.31
C VAL A 55 7.75 5.61 9.42
N PHE A 56 7.27 5.70 10.65
CA PHE A 56 5.86 5.90 10.99
C PHE A 56 5.53 7.40 10.93
N GLY A 57 4.48 7.73 10.18
CA GLY A 57 3.83 9.04 10.25
C GLY A 57 2.84 9.12 11.41
N LYS A 58 2.17 10.27 11.55
CA LYS A 58 1.15 10.45 12.58
C LYS A 58 -0.07 9.56 12.29
N PRO A 59 -0.51 8.70 13.21
CA PRO A 59 -1.73 7.91 13.06
C PRO A 59 -2.97 8.80 13.17
N LEU A 60 -4.04 8.41 12.47
CA LEU A 60 -5.33 9.11 12.48
C LEU A 60 -6.47 8.10 12.47
N ILE A 61 -7.41 8.23 13.41
CA ILE A 61 -8.65 7.45 13.38
C ILE A 61 -9.62 8.11 12.39
N ARG A 62 -10.23 7.31 11.52
CA ARG A 62 -11.23 7.75 10.54
C ARG A 62 -12.42 6.80 10.60
N GLN A 63 -13.59 7.27 10.20
CA GLN A 63 -14.68 6.38 9.82
C GLN A 63 -14.44 5.83 8.41
N ALA A 64 -14.61 4.53 8.25
CA ALA A 64 -14.68 3.87 6.96
C ALA A 64 -16.08 4.06 6.34
N LYS A 65 -16.23 3.70 5.05
CA LYS A 65 -17.49 3.89 4.31
C LYS A 65 -18.66 3.10 4.88
N ASP A 66 -18.37 2.00 5.57
CA ASP A 66 -19.35 1.14 6.24
C ASP A 66 -19.70 1.61 7.67
N GLY A 67 -19.19 2.77 8.10
CA GLY A 67 -19.39 3.32 9.43
C GLY A 67 -18.45 2.76 10.49
N SER A 68 -17.60 1.77 10.17
CA SER A 68 -16.62 1.24 11.10
C SER A 68 -15.47 2.22 11.36
N LYS A 69 -14.81 2.12 12.52
CA LYS A 69 -13.61 2.92 12.82
C LYS A 69 -12.37 2.21 12.28
N GLN A 70 -11.49 2.98 11.64
CA GLN A 70 -10.20 2.50 11.15
C GLN A 70 -9.07 3.42 11.60
N LEU A 71 -7.93 2.83 11.94
CA LEU A 71 -6.68 3.53 12.13
C LEU A 71 -5.97 3.65 10.77
N ALA A 72 -5.82 4.88 10.29
CA ALA A 72 -5.03 5.18 9.10
C ALA A 72 -3.65 5.70 9.51
N LEU A 73 -2.60 5.11 8.95
CA LEU A 73 -1.22 5.47 9.24
C LEU A 73 -0.43 5.57 7.94
N LYS A 74 0.35 6.65 7.78
CA LYS A 74 1.31 6.77 6.69
C LYS A 74 2.61 6.08 7.07
N LEU A 75 3.07 5.12 6.28
CA LEU A 75 4.44 4.60 6.37
C LEU A 75 5.26 5.14 5.20
N ALA A 76 6.49 5.56 5.50
CA ALA A 76 7.48 5.95 4.50
C ALA A 76 8.67 4.97 4.51
N ASN A 77 9.17 4.61 3.34
CA ASN A 77 10.42 3.87 3.21
C ASN A 77 11.55 4.86 2.88
N GLN A 78 12.34 5.18 3.88
CA GLN A 78 13.52 6.05 3.74
C GLN A 78 14.81 5.26 3.46
N GLY A 79 14.69 3.95 3.20
CA GLY A 79 15.81 3.07 2.88
C GLY A 79 16.02 2.96 1.38
N LEU A 80 17.10 2.28 1.00
CA LEU A 80 17.45 2.04 -0.40
C LEU A 80 16.77 0.80 -0.99
N PHE A 81 16.23 -0.10 -0.16
CA PHE A 81 15.64 -1.36 -0.60
C PHE A 81 14.12 -1.35 -0.47
N HIS A 82 13.44 -2.02 -1.40
CA HIS A 82 11.98 -2.18 -1.37
C HIS A 82 11.55 -3.01 -0.15
N SER A 83 10.52 -2.53 0.53
CA SER A 83 9.93 -3.17 1.71
C SER A 83 8.51 -3.61 1.43
N ARG A 84 8.03 -4.65 2.10
CA ARG A 84 6.64 -5.10 2.01
C ARG A 84 6.03 -5.26 3.40
N PRO A 85 5.85 -4.15 4.15
CA PRO A 85 5.36 -4.20 5.51
C PRO A 85 3.91 -4.70 5.58
N THR A 86 3.66 -5.54 6.58
CA THR A 86 2.33 -5.80 7.16
C THR A 86 2.23 -5.01 8.45
N VAL A 87 1.15 -4.25 8.64
CA VAL A 87 0.95 -3.49 9.88
C VAL A 87 0.04 -4.24 10.85
N ALA A 88 0.30 -4.07 12.14
CA ALA A 88 -0.56 -4.54 13.21
C ALA A 88 -0.60 -3.50 14.35
N LEU A 89 -1.65 -3.56 15.15
CA LEU A 89 -1.83 -2.74 16.33
C LEU A 89 -2.11 -3.66 17.52
N GLU A 90 -1.20 -3.70 18.48
CA GLU A 90 -1.45 -4.34 19.77
C GLU A 90 -2.00 -3.30 20.74
N VAL A 91 -3.10 -3.61 21.43
CA VAL A 91 -3.78 -2.67 22.32
C VAL A 91 -3.77 -3.21 23.74
N PHE A 92 -3.57 -2.31 24.70
CA PHE A 92 -3.49 -2.60 26.12
C PHE A 92 -4.46 -1.71 26.91
N ASP A 93 -5.08 -2.27 27.93
CA ASP A 93 -5.95 -1.53 28.85
C ASP A 93 -5.13 -0.60 29.79
N SER A 94 -5.81 0.16 30.63
CA SER A 94 -5.17 1.08 31.58
C SER A 94 -4.30 0.39 32.64
N ARG A 95 -4.45 -0.93 32.81
CA ARG A 95 -3.65 -1.77 33.70
C ARG A 95 -2.50 -2.47 32.97
N GLY A 96 -2.34 -2.21 31.66
CA GLY A 96 -1.33 -2.84 30.81
C GLY A 96 -1.68 -4.25 30.36
N GLN A 97 -2.92 -4.72 30.55
CA GLN A 97 -3.35 -6.02 30.06
C GLN A 97 -3.62 -5.96 28.55
N SER A 98 -3.12 -6.93 27.81
CA SER A 98 -3.37 -7.05 26.37
C SER A 98 -4.86 -7.26 26.11
N MET A 99 -5.42 -6.40 25.25
CA MET A 99 -6.79 -6.49 24.76
C MET A 99 -6.88 -7.20 23.41
N GLY A 100 -5.74 -7.50 22.79
CA GLY A 100 -5.64 -8.17 21.50
C GLY A 100 -4.78 -7.44 20.49
N SER A 101 -4.78 -7.96 19.26
CA SER A 101 -4.04 -7.42 18.12
C SER A 101 -4.95 -7.32 16.90
N TRP A 102 -4.88 -6.17 16.22
CA TRP A 102 -5.62 -5.91 14.99
C TRP A 102 -4.64 -5.84 13.83
N GLN A 103 -4.81 -6.74 12.86
CA GLN A 103 -4.02 -6.74 11.63
C GLN A 103 -4.58 -5.75 10.62
N GLY A 104 -3.69 -5.05 9.95
CA GLY A 104 -4.01 -4.20 8.81
C GLY A 104 -3.55 -4.79 7.49
N ASN A 105 -3.55 -3.93 6.48
CA ASN A 105 -3.15 -4.34 5.15
C ASN A 105 -1.63 -4.51 5.00
N LYS A 106 -1.26 -5.38 4.05
CA LYS A 106 0.12 -5.57 3.58
C LYS A 106 0.31 -4.89 2.23
N ARG A 107 1.33 -4.04 2.09
CA ARG A 107 1.59 -3.32 0.82
C ARG A 107 3.09 -3.18 0.55
N GLY A 108 3.48 -3.27 -0.72
CA GLY A 108 4.84 -2.96 -1.15
C GLY A 108 5.12 -1.46 -1.08
N LEU A 109 6.33 -1.09 -0.65
CA LEU A 109 6.77 0.29 -0.42
C LEU A 109 8.17 0.49 -1.00
N TYR A 110 8.23 1.19 -2.14
CA TYR A 110 9.47 1.49 -2.85
C TYR A 110 10.38 2.44 -2.05
N PRO A 111 11.70 2.42 -2.31
CA PRO A 111 12.63 3.43 -1.79
C PRO A 111 12.12 4.86 -2.05
N GLY A 112 12.15 5.71 -1.02
CA GLY A 112 11.69 7.09 -1.06
C GLY A 112 10.17 7.28 -1.11
N ALA A 113 9.39 6.20 -1.22
CA ALA A 113 7.93 6.28 -1.31
C ALA A 113 7.26 6.28 0.07
N SER A 114 6.00 6.72 0.09
CA SER A 114 5.13 6.61 1.25
C SER A 114 3.73 6.15 0.86
N LYS A 115 3.08 5.37 1.71
CA LYS A 115 1.71 4.88 1.50
C LYS A 115 0.93 4.91 2.80
N THR A 116 -0.39 5.05 2.68
CA THR A 116 -1.32 4.88 3.80
C THR A 116 -1.66 3.40 3.97
N PHE A 117 -1.55 2.96 5.22
CA PHE A 117 -1.93 1.66 5.74
C PHE A 117 -3.13 1.84 6.65
N GLU A 118 -3.97 0.81 6.71
CA GLU A 118 -5.27 0.86 7.38
C GLU A 118 -5.42 -0.39 8.25
N ILE A 119 -5.87 -0.19 9.49
CA ILE A 119 -6.20 -1.24 10.46
C ILE A 119 -7.64 -1.01 10.90
N ALA A 120 -8.51 -1.99 10.64
CA ALA A 120 -9.90 -1.92 11.08
C ALA A 120 -9.99 -2.18 12.59
N LEU A 121 -10.60 -1.27 13.35
CA LEU A 121 -10.69 -1.33 14.82
C LEU A 121 -12.01 -1.97 15.27
N HIS A 122 -12.37 -3.09 14.64
CA HIS A 122 -13.60 -3.81 14.97
C HIS A 122 -13.58 -4.29 16.43
N ASN A 123 -14.73 -4.23 17.08
CA ASN A 123 -14.93 -4.70 18.46
C ASN A 123 -14.05 -4.02 19.53
N LEU A 124 -13.41 -2.88 19.22
CA LEU A 124 -12.71 -2.06 20.21
C LEU A 124 -13.67 -0.99 20.76
N PRO A 125 -14.08 -1.06 22.05
CA PRO A 125 -15.01 -0.10 22.63
C PRO A 125 -14.42 1.32 22.69
N ALA A 126 -15.29 2.31 22.85
CA ALA A 126 -14.88 3.67 23.16
C ALA A 126 -14.06 3.70 24.47
N GLY A 127 -12.97 4.46 24.49
CA GLY A 127 -12.06 4.49 25.62
C GLY A 127 -10.64 4.96 25.29
N HIS A 128 -9.82 5.01 26.32
CA HIS A 128 -8.41 5.38 26.26
C HIS A 128 -7.52 4.15 26.46
N TYR A 129 -6.59 3.95 25.53
CA TYR A 129 -5.72 2.79 25.51
C TYR A 129 -4.26 3.18 25.28
N LYS A 130 -3.36 2.31 25.71
CA LYS A 130 -1.98 2.26 25.22
C LYS A 130 -1.92 1.27 24.07
N ALA A 131 -1.16 1.58 23.03
CA ALA A 131 -1.02 0.67 21.91
C ALA A 131 0.42 0.66 21.37
N LEU A 132 0.81 -0.47 20.80
CA LEU A 132 2.04 -0.65 20.05
C LEU A 132 1.68 -0.85 18.58
N LEU A 133 2.14 0.05 17.74
CA LEU A 133 1.94 -0.02 16.30
C LEU A 133 3.16 -0.68 15.68
N VAL A 134 2.96 -1.80 15.00
CA VAL A 134 4.01 -2.66 14.47
C VAL A 134 3.94 -2.68 12.95
N ALA A 135 5.11 -2.69 12.29
CA ALA A 135 5.25 -2.95 10.87
C ALA A 135 6.33 -4.01 10.67
N GLU A 136 5.95 -5.19 10.19
CA GLU A 136 6.87 -6.28 9.88
C GLU A 136 7.09 -6.36 8.36
N ASP A 137 8.35 -6.19 7.93
CA ASP A 137 8.72 -6.30 6.54
C ASP A 137 8.90 -7.75 6.11
N SER A 138 7.95 -8.30 5.36
CA SER A 138 8.00 -9.70 4.93
C SER A 138 9.15 -10.02 3.96
N ASN A 139 9.82 -9.02 3.38
CA ASN A 139 10.98 -9.28 2.52
C ASN A 139 12.23 -9.62 3.35
N SER A 140 12.32 -9.13 4.58
CA SER A 140 13.53 -9.25 5.42
C SER A 140 13.29 -9.87 6.79
N GLY A 141 12.04 -9.99 7.23
CA GLY A 141 11.67 -10.37 8.60
C GLY A 141 11.92 -9.25 9.63
N ARG A 142 12.33 -8.06 9.19
CA ARG A 142 12.64 -6.94 10.08
C ARG A 142 11.36 -6.28 10.57
N THR A 143 11.27 -6.08 11.87
CA THR A 143 10.13 -5.44 12.54
C THR A 143 10.47 -4.03 13.01
N TYR A 144 9.52 -3.12 12.85
CA TYR A 144 9.57 -1.75 13.33
C TYR A 144 8.37 -1.50 14.23
N GLY A 145 8.52 -0.68 15.26
CA GLY A 145 7.42 -0.35 16.16
C GLY A 145 7.49 1.04 16.74
N VAL A 146 6.33 1.57 17.13
CA VAL A 146 6.17 2.84 17.83
C VAL A 146 5.02 2.73 18.81
N ASP A 147 5.22 3.23 20.03
CA ASP A 147 4.16 3.33 21.03
C ASP A 147 3.23 4.52 20.72
N MET A 148 1.95 4.38 21.06
CA MET A 148 0.99 5.46 20.94
C MET A 148 -0.10 5.40 21.99
N ASN A 149 -0.69 6.56 22.27
CA ASN A 149 -1.98 6.64 22.94
C ASN A 149 -3.08 6.51 21.88
N LEU A 150 -4.01 5.59 22.11
CA LEU A 150 -5.16 5.38 21.24
C LEU A 150 -6.42 5.82 21.97
N ASN A 151 -7.14 6.79 21.40
CA ASN A 151 -8.39 7.28 21.96
C ASN A 151 -9.54 7.02 20.98
N ILE A 152 -10.50 6.20 21.39
CA ILE A 152 -11.66 5.82 20.58
C ILE A 152 -12.88 6.57 21.14
N GLN A 153 -13.44 7.50 20.34
CA GLN A 153 -14.66 8.25 20.65
C GLN A 153 -15.87 7.60 20.01
#